data_AF-A0A947K373-F1
#
_entry.id   AF-A0A947K373-F1
#
_cell.length_a   1.000
_cell.length_b   1.000
_cell.length_c   1.000
_cell.angle_alpha   90.00
_cell.angle_beta   90.00
_cell.angle_gamma   90.00
#
_symmetry.space_group_name_H-M   'P 1'
#
loop_
_entity.id
_entity.type
_entity.pdbx_description
1 polymer ?
#
loop_
_entity_poly.entity_id
_entity_poly.type
_entity_poly.pdbx_seq_one_letter_code
_entity_poly.pdbx_strand_id
1 'polypeptide(L)'
;METGHIYTPENDTYQARLSALQEVLRAREQVKRSRLHADSPEWSNALGSLEEIEQAEEVIDASFSMAAQDFNREELQQARSDKALTDNQLTEIINAVRTKEIDAKRNDNSSDEKSNSNTRS
;
A
#
# COMPACT_ATOMS: atom_id res chain seq x y z
N MET A 1 -9.08 -4.33 16.35
CA MET A 1 -7.74 -3.76 16.19
C MET A 1 -7.86 -2.75 15.07
N GLU A 2 -7.74 -1.46 15.38
CA GLU A 2 -7.61 -0.46 14.32
C GLU A 2 -6.29 -0.76 13.62
N THR A 3 -6.33 -1.26 12.38
CA THR A 3 -5.16 -1.36 11.52
C THR A 3 -4.67 0.07 11.30
N GLY A 4 -3.66 0.47 12.07
CA GLY A 4 -3.06 1.79 11.95
C GLY A 4 -2.63 2.04 10.51
N HIS A 5 -2.78 3.28 10.06
CA HIS A 5 -2.28 3.71 8.77
C HIS A 5 -1.69 5.11 8.86
N ILE A 6 -0.71 5.36 8.01
CA ILE A 6 -0.03 6.64 7.91
C ILE A 6 -0.53 7.46 6.71
N TYR A 7 -1.50 6.93 5.95
CA TYR A 7 -2.17 7.69 4.89
C TYR A 7 -3.26 8.58 5.50
N THR A 8 -2.96 9.87 5.68
CA THR A 8 -3.87 10.83 6.31
C THR A 8 -3.93 12.13 5.49
N PRO A 9 -4.64 12.15 4.34
CA PRO A 9 -4.81 13.38 3.59
C PRO A 9 -5.58 14.42 4.41
N GLU A 10 -5.16 15.68 4.36
CA GLU A 10 -5.81 16.78 5.09
C GLU A 10 -7.25 17.04 4.61
N ASN A 11 -7.53 16.70 3.34
CA ASN A 11 -8.84 16.80 2.69
C ASN A 11 -8.87 15.97 1.39
N ASP A 12 -10.05 15.83 0.78
CA ASP A 12 -10.26 15.06 -0.46
C ASP A 12 -9.73 15.73 -1.74
N THR A 13 -8.94 16.80 -1.64
CA THR A 13 -8.36 17.42 -2.84
C THR A 13 -7.24 16.57 -3.42
N TYR A 14 -7.12 16.56 -4.75
CA TYR A 14 -6.04 15.86 -5.45
C TYR A 14 -4.64 16.16 -4.86
N GLN A 15 -4.36 17.43 -4.52
CA GLN A 15 -3.06 17.82 -3.97
C GLN A 15 -2.81 17.27 -2.56
N ALA A 16 -3.81 17.31 -1.67
CA ALA A 16 -3.67 16.77 -0.31
C ALA A 16 -3.50 15.25 -0.35
N ARG A 17 -4.29 14.57 -1.18
CA ARG A 17 -4.15 13.13 -1.42
C ARG A 17 -2.78 12.77 -1.96
N LEU A 18 -2.25 13.55 -2.91
CA LEU A 18 -0.97 13.31 -3.55
C LEU A 18 0.19 13.51 -2.58
N SER A 19 0.12 14.55 -1.73
CA SER A 19 1.10 14.77 -0.67
C SER A 19 1.13 13.60 0.31
N ALA A 20 -0.04 13.17 0.79
CA ALA A 20 -0.14 12.03 1.69
C ALA A 20 0.38 10.73 1.05
N LEU A 21 0.10 10.49 -0.23
CA LEU A 21 0.67 9.36 -0.97
C LEU A 21 2.21 9.43 -1.04
N GLN A 22 2.78 10.61 -1.27
CA GLN A 22 4.23 10.80 -1.31
C GLN A 22 4.87 10.52 0.05
N GLU A 23 4.21 10.88 1.16
CA GLU A 23 4.68 10.56 2.51
C GLU A 23 4.71 9.05 2.75
N VAL A 24 3.65 8.35 2.34
CA VAL A 24 3.60 6.89 2.40
C VAL A 24 4.72 6.26 1.57
N LEU A 25 4.97 6.76 0.34
CA LEU A 25 6.07 6.28 -0.51
C LEU A 25 7.44 6.51 0.13
N ARG A 26 7.66 7.65 0.79
CA ARG A 26 8.91 7.92 1.52
C ARG A 26 9.06 6.99 2.71
N ALA A 27 8.02 6.80 3.50
CA ALA A 27 8.04 5.86 4.63
C ALA A 27 8.35 4.44 4.16
N ARG A 28 7.78 4.03 3.02
CA ARG A 28 8.03 2.73 2.39
C ARG A 28 9.48 2.56 1.94
N GLU A 29 10.10 3.61 1.41
CA GLU A 29 11.52 3.57 1.09
C GLU A 29 12.38 3.49 2.36
N GLN A 30 12.04 4.27 3.39
CA GLN A 30 12.77 4.28 4.66
C GLN A 30 12.72 2.94 5.38
N VAL A 31 11.56 2.28 5.41
CA VAL A 31 11.44 0.97 6.05
C VAL A 31 12.19 -0.12 5.26
N LYS A 32 12.13 -0.10 3.92
CA LYS A 32 12.92 -1.00 3.07
C LYS A 32 14.43 -0.83 3.31
N ARG A 33 14.88 0.41 3.47
CA ARG A 33 16.28 0.71 3.83
C ARG A 33 16.62 0.22 5.24
N SER A 34 15.70 0.40 6.18
CA SER A 34 15.88 -0.08 7.55
C SER A 34 16.01 -1.61 7.58
N ARG A 35 15.16 -2.31 6.82
CA ARG A 35 15.25 -3.77 6.64
C ARG A 35 16.56 -4.21 6.01
N LEU A 36 17.04 -3.51 4.98
CA LEU A 36 18.34 -3.80 4.35
C LEU A 36 19.52 -3.70 5.33
N HIS A 37 19.41 -2.82 6.32
CA HIS A 37 20.44 -2.59 7.33
C HIS A 37 20.15 -3.23 8.68
N ALA A 38 19.05 -3.99 8.81
CA ALA A 38 18.63 -4.58 10.09
C ALA A 38 19.69 -5.57 10.63
N ASP A 39 20.36 -6.32 9.74
CA ASP A 39 21.44 -7.24 10.10
C ASP A 39 22.79 -6.55 10.29
N SER A 40 22.89 -5.25 10.02
CA SER A 40 24.15 -4.50 10.19
C SER A 40 24.33 -4.16 11.67
N PRO A 41 25.42 -4.63 12.32
CA PRO A 41 25.63 -4.41 13.75
C PRO A 41 25.66 -2.92 14.11
N GLU A 42 26.15 -2.09 13.19
CA GLU A 42 26.25 -0.62 13.33
C GLU A 42 24.89 0.08 13.44
N TRP A 43 23.82 -0.55 12.93
CA TRP A 43 22.48 0.03 12.85
C TRP A 43 21.46 -0.64 13.77
N SER A 44 21.79 -1.80 14.32
CA SER A 44 20.93 -2.60 15.20
C SER A 44 20.38 -1.85 16.42
N ASN A 45 21.13 -0.88 16.96
CA ASN A 45 20.70 -0.07 18.11
C ASN A 45 19.87 1.17 17.73
N ALA A 46 19.77 1.51 16.45
CA ALA A 46 19.13 2.74 15.97
C ALA A 46 17.85 2.49 15.16
N LEU A 47 17.76 1.36 14.46
CA LEU A 47 16.63 1.04 13.57
C LEU A 47 15.49 0.27 14.27
N GLY A 48 15.71 -0.18 15.52
CA GLY A 48 14.79 -1.07 16.22
C GLY A 48 15.08 -2.56 15.91
N SER A 49 14.27 -3.43 16.50
CA SER A 49 14.34 -4.87 16.23
C SER A 49 13.78 -5.20 14.83
N LEU A 50 14.18 -6.35 14.29
CA LEU A 50 13.66 -6.83 13.00
C LEU A 50 12.13 -6.97 13.03
N GLU A 51 11.55 -7.45 14.13
CA GLU A 51 10.09 -7.58 14.30
C GLU A 51 9.37 -6.22 14.22
N GLU A 52 9.95 -5.17 14.81
CA GLU A 52 9.39 -3.81 14.72
C GLU A 52 9.45 -3.26 13.29
N ILE A 53 10.52 -3.57 12.55
CA ILE A 53 10.66 -3.19 11.15
C ILE A 53 9.62 -3.93 10.30
N GLU A 54 9.41 -5.23 10.52
CA GLU A 54 8.40 -6.01 9.80
C GLU A 54 6.98 -5.51 10.08
N GLN A 55 6.65 -5.20 11.35
CA GLN A 55 5.36 -4.62 11.69
C GLN A 55 5.15 -3.23 11.03
N ALA A 56 6.21 -2.41 10.99
CA ALA A 56 6.17 -1.13 10.29
C ALA A 56 5.96 -1.32 8.78
N GLU A 57 6.60 -2.32 8.16
CA GLU A 57 6.37 -2.66 6.75
C GLU A 57 4.91 -3.03 6.49
N GLU A 58 4.29 -3.86 7.32
CA GLU A 58 2.88 -4.24 7.18
C GLU A 58 1.94 -3.03 7.23
N VAL A 59 2.16 -2.13 8.21
CA VAL A 59 1.37 -0.89 8.36
C VAL A 59 1.56 0.04 7.15
N ILE A 60 2.80 0.16 6.67
CA ILE A 60 3.13 1.03 5.54
C ILE A 60 2.56 0.46 4.23
N ASP A 61 2.64 -0.85 4.00
CA ASP A 61 2.08 -1.50 2.82
C ASP A 61 0.54 -1.47 2.81
N ALA A 62 -0.10 -1.57 3.98
CA ALA A 62 -1.53 -1.33 4.13
C ALA A 62 -1.90 0.11 3.79
N SER A 63 -1.13 1.08 4.30
CA SER A 63 -1.30 2.51 4.01
C SER A 63 -1.11 2.81 2.52
N PHE A 64 -0.10 2.20 1.90
CA PHE A 64 0.19 2.34 0.48
C PHE A 64 -0.94 1.77 -0.37
N SER A 65 -1.48 0.62 0.01
CA SER A 65 -2.63 0.02 -0.66
C SER A 65 -3.86 0.93 -0.61
N MET A 66 -4.15 1.55 0.54
CA MET A 66 -5.25 2.49 0.67
C MET A 66 -5.03 3.75 -0.18
N ALA A 67 -3.83 4.34 -0.07
CA ALA A 67 -3.48 5.52 -0.85
C ALA A 67 -3.56 5.26 -2.37
N ALA A 68 -3.07 4.10 -2.82
CA ALA A 68 -3.08 3.71 -4.24
C ALA A 68 -4.49 3.57 -4.81
N GLN A 69 -5.46 3.14 -3.99
CA GLN A 69 -6.87 2.99 -4.40
C GLN A 69 -7.61 4.31 -4.50
N ASP A 70 -7.10 5.37 -3.88
CA ASP A 70 -7.77 6.67 -3.85
C ASP A 70 -7.58 7.46 -5.16
N PHE A 71 -6.63 7.04 -6.01
CA PHE A 71 -6.35 7.67 -7.29
C PHE A 71 -6.93 6.89 -8.45
N ASN A 72 -7.58 7.61 -9.36
CA ASN A 72 -7.94 7.05 -10.66
C ASN A 72 -6.78 7.15 -11.66
N ARG A 73 -6.94 6.51 -12.82
CA ARG A 73 -5.89 6.47 -13.86
C ARG A 73 -5.53 7.86 -14.41
N GLU A 74 -6.50 8.77 -14.52
CA GLU A 74 -6.28 10.13 -15.02
C GLU A 74 -5.46 10.95 -14.04
N GLU A 75 -5.78 10.87 -12.75
CA GLU A 75 -5.03 11.51 -11.67
C GLU A 75 -3.60 10.97 -11.56
N LEU A 76 -3.40 9.66 -11.78
CA LEU A 76 -2.06 9.07 -11.82
C LEU A 76 -1.25 9.54 -13.03
N GLN A 77 -1.89 9.74 -14.19
CA GLN A 77 -1.21 10.35 -15.34
C GLN A 77 -0.91 11.83 -15.08
N GLN A 78 -1.80 12.54 -14.42
CA GLN A 78 -1.57 13.92 -14.02
C GLN A 78 -0.36 14.02 -13.06
N ALA A 79 -0.28 13.16 -12.05
CA ALA A 79 0.85 13.13 -11.11
C ALA A 79 2.19 12.82 -11.79
N ARG A 80 2.17 12.03 -12.87
CA ARG A 80 3.33 11.81 -13.74
C ARG A 80 3.69 13.07 -14.53
N SER A 81 2.70 13.71 -15.16
CA SER A 81 2.89 14.96 -15.92
C SER A 81 3.43 16.09 -15.05
N ASP A 82 2.95 16.17 -13.81
CA ASP A 82 3.39 17.12 -12.78
C ASP A 82 4.78 16.77 -12.20
N LYS A 83 5.37 15.64 -12.61
CA LYS A 83 6.62 15.07 -12.06
C LYS A 83 6.56 14.82 -10.56
N ALA A 84 5.37 14.71 -10.00
CA ALA A 84 5.15 14.37 -8.60
C ALA A 84 5.39 12.87 -8.33
N LEU A 85 5.22 12.03 -9.36
CA LEU A 85 5.56 10.60 -9.33
C LEU A 85 6.56 10.26 -10.44
N THR A 86 7.52 9.41 -10.10
CA THR A 86 8.41 8.77 -11.08
C THR A 86 7.70 7.62 -11.81
N ASP A 87 8.20 7.22 -12.98
CA ASP A 87 7.66 6.07 -13.71
C ASP A 87 7.69 4.77 -12.89
N ASN A 88 8.68 4.60 -12.01
CA ASN A 88 8.77 3.45 -11.10
C ASN A 88 7.65 3.48 -10.06
N GLN A 89 7.45 4.61 -9.39
CA GLN A 89 6.38 4.77 -8.39
C GLN A 89 5.00 4.58 -9.03
N LEU A 90 4.79 5.14 -10.23
CA LEU A 90 3.56 4.97 -10.99
C LEU A 90 3.29 3.49 -11.29
N THR A 91 4.33 2.75 -11.71
CA THR A 91 4.22 1.31 -11.98
C THR A 91 3.87 0.52 -10.72
N GLU A 92 4.49 0.85 -9.59
CA GLU A 92 4.18 0.21 -8.31
C GLU A 92 2.72 0.46 -7.88
N ILE A 93 2.22 1.70 -8.02
CA ILE A 93 0.84 2.05 -7.68
C ILE A 93 -0.14 1.29 -8.58
N ILE A 94 0.08 1.28 -9.90
CA ILE A 94 -0.78 0.57 -10.86
C ILE A 94 -0.81 -0.93 -10.55
N ASN A 95 0.34 -1.52 -10.21
CA ASN A 95 0.41 -2.94 -9.85
C ASN A 95 -0.33 -3.21 -8.53
N ALA A 96 -0.21 -2.34 -7.53
CA ALA A 96 -0.91 -2.49 -6.26
C ALA A 96 -2.44 -2.47 -6.43
N VAL A 97 -2.95 -1.55 -7.27
CA VAL A 97 -4.38 -1.49 -7.61
C VAL A 97 -4.82 -2.78 -8.31
N ARG A 98 -4.08 -3.24 -9.32
CA ARG A 98 -4.41 -4.47 -10.07
C ARG A 98 -4.41 -5.73 -9.19
N THR A 99 -3.42 -5.89 -8.32
CA THR A 99 -3.35 -7.06 -7.42
C THR A 99 -4.58 -7.12 -6.53
N LYS A 100 -4.98 -5.99 -5.93
CA LYS A 100 -6.20 -5.90 -5.11
C LYS A 100 -7.48 -6.17 -5.91
N GLU A 101 -7.58 -5.70 -7.16
CA GLU A 101 -8.73 -6.01 -8.03
C GLU A 101 -8.82 -7.52 -8.34
N ILE A 102 -7.68 -8.19 -8.51
CA ILE A 102 -7.61 -9.64 -8.74
C ILE A 102 -8.01 -10.39 -7.46
N ASP A 103 -7.51 -9.99 -6.30
CA ASP A 103 -7.86 -10.60 -5.01
C ASP A 103 -9.36 -10.42 -4.68
N ALA A 104 -9.92 -9.24 -4.94
CA ALA A 104 -11.35 -8.97 -4.77
C ALA A 104 -12.21 -9.90 -5.64
N LYS A 105 -11.85 -10.07 -6.92
CA LYS A 105 -12.56 -10.97 -7.85
C LYS A 105 -12.47 -12.45 -7.46
N ARG A 106 -11.34 -12.88 -6.89
CA ARG A 106 -11.16 -14.27 -6.42
C ARG A 106 -12.00 -14.59 -5.19
N ASN A 107 -12.18 -13.61 -4.31
CA ASN A 107 -12.97 -13.78 -3.09
C ASN A 107 -14.49 -13.82 -3.39
N ASP A 108 -14.93 -13.05 -4.39
CA ASP A 108 -16.32 -13.04 -4.89
C ASP A 108 -16.69 -14.42 -5.49
N ASN A 109 -15.84 -14.94 -6.39
CA ASN A 109 -16.06 -16.26 -7.01
C ASN A 109 -16.03 -17.45 -6.03
N SER A 110 -15.36 -17.32 -4.87
CA SER A 110 -15.32 -18.37 -3.84
C SER A 110 -16.57 -18.37 -2.94
N SER A 111 -17.37 -17.31 -3.00
CA SER A 111 -18.58 -17.15 -2.19
C SER A 111 -19.81 -17.76 -2.85
N ASP A 112 -19.84 -17.88 -4.18
CA ASP A 112 -20.93 -18.50 -4.95
C ASP A 112 -20.94 -20.03 -4.90
N GLU A 113 -19.82 -20.71 -4.61
CA GLU A 113 -19.78 -22.18 -4.53
C GLU A 113 -20.34 -22.75 -3.21
N LYS A 114 -20.61 -21.93 -2.19
CA LYS A 114 -21.14 -22.41 -0.90
C LYS A 114 -22.67 -22.50 -0.81
N SER A 115 -23.41 -22.04 -1.82
CA SER A 115 -24.87 -21.98 -1.77
C SER A 115 -25.61 -23.12 -2.48
N ASN A 116 -24.92 -24.09 -3.10
CA ASN A 116 -25.58 -25.12 -3.92
C ASN A 116 -25.48 -26.57 -3.40
N SER A 117 -25.10 -26.80 -2.15
CA SER A 117 -25.00 -28.13 -1.54
C SER A 117 -26.10 -28.42 -0.50
N ASN A 118 -27.34 -27.99 -0.76
CA ASN A 118 -28.47 -28.37 0.11
C ASN A 118 -29.79 -28.58 -0.65
N THR A 119 -29.82 -29.50 -1.64
CA THR A 119 -31.07 -30.15 -2.07
C THR A 119 -30.77 -31.50 -2.72
N ARG A 120 -30.92 -32.57 -1.94
CA ARG A 120 -31.42 -33.86 -2.44
C ARG A 120 -31.96 -34.68 -1.26
N SER A 121 -33.28 -34.58 -1.12
CA SER A 121 -34.14 -35.56 -0.46
C SER A 121 -34.17 -36.89 -1.22
#